data_AF-A0A2G9WYI5-F1
#
_entry.id   AF-A0A2G9WYI5-F1
#
_cell.length_a   1.000
_cell.length_b   1.000
_cell.length_c   1.000
_cell.angle_alpha   90.00
_cell.angle_beta   90.00
_cell.angle_gamma   90.00
#
_symmetry.space_group_name_H-M   'P 1'
#
loop_
_entity.id
_entity.type
_entity.pdbx_description
1 polymer ?
#
loop_
_entity_poly.entity_id
_entity_poly.type
_entity_poly.pdbx_seq_one_letter_code
_entity_poly.pdbx_strand_id
1 'polypeptide(L)'
;MTAPFLKPIPRLRCTRIACAGGLLLCLLGQDASAADVLVVTDSRHPVQSASGARVIELDLPERIEAELAAGLPADPGRAAALVQQRLRDGSQALQRRIGSAYQGVADAWGLGLAKVPAVVVDRRYVVYGEPDVARAVARIESHRRAQP
;
A
#
# COMPACT_ATOMS: atom_id res chain seq x y z
N MET A 1 -52.75 -33.71 62.81
CA MET A 1 -53.80 -34.42 62.06
C MET A 1 -53.73 -33.96 60.61
N THR A 2 -53.83 -34.94 59.70
CA THR A 2 -54.11 -34.88 58.25
C THR A 2 -53.17 -34.10 57.31
N ALA A 3 -52.24 -34.86 56.69
CA ALA A 3 -51.88 -34.68 55.27
C ALA A 3 -53.02 -35.22 54.37
N PRO A 4 -53.11 -34.78 53.10
CA PRO A 4 -52.82 -35.69 51.97
C PRO A 4 -52.03 -34.97 50.83
N PHE A 5 -51.03 -35.53 50.15
CA PHE A 5 -50.89 -36.69 49.23
C PHE A 5 -51.20 -36.42 47.72
N LEU A 6 -50.22 -36.81 46.86
CA LEU A 6 -50.14 -36.93 45.38
C LEU A 6 -49.84 -35.63 44.57
N LYS A 7 -48.96 -35.54 43.54
CA LYS A 7 -48.17 -36.47 42.69
C LYS A 7 -47.04 -35.66 41.93
N PRO A 8 -46.11 -36.28 41.15
CA PRO A 8 -44.77 -35.72 40.85
C PRO A 8 -44.44 -35.36 39.35
N ILE A 9 -43.28 -34.68 39.14
CA ILE A 9 -42.39 -34.56 37.91
C ILE A 9 -42.94 -33.61 36.78
N PRO A 10 -42.16 -32.74 36.06
CA PRO A 10 -40.79 -32.94 35.55
C PRO A 10 -39.75 -31.82 35.71
N ARG A 11 -38.50 -32.27 35.63
CA ARG A 11 -37.30 -31.45 35.44
C ARG A 11 -37.36 -30.81 34.05
N LEU A 12 -37.33 -29.48 33.96
CA LEU A 12 -36.93 -28.80 32.74
C LEU A 12 -35.47 -28.34 32.87
N ARG A 13 -34.59 -29.09 32.19
CA ARG A 13 -33.35 -28.54 31.65
C ARG A 13 -33.74 -27.54 30.56
N CYS A 14 -33.46 -26.26 30.76
CA CYS A 14 -33.44 -25.25 29.70
C CYS A 14 -32.09 -24.51 29.82
N THR A 15 -31.07 -25.01 29.14
CA THR A 15 -30.53 -24.60 27.82
C THR A 15 -29.45 -23.53 27.92
N ARG A 16 -28.22 -24.01 27.78
CA ARG A 16 -26.99 -23.27 27.47
C ARG A 16 -27.05 -22.70 26.05
N ILE A 17 -27.91 -21.72 25.79
CA ILE A 17 -27.97 -21.04 24.48
C ILE A 17 -27.93 -19.53 24.67
N ALA A 18 -26.89 -19.04 25.36
CA ALA A 18 -26.63 -17.60 25.47
C ALA A 18 -25.28 -17.18 24.87
N CYS A 19 -24.36 -18.12 24.58
CA CYS A 19 -23.00 -17.77 24.16
C CYS A 19 -22.71 -17.94 22.66
N ALA A 20 -23.61 -18.54 21.87
CA ALA A 20 -23.37 -18.77 20.44
C ALA A 20 -23.76 -17.58 19.53
N GLY A 21 -24.66 -16.69 19.99
CA GLY A 21 -25.11 -15.55 19.19
C GLY A 21 -24.14 -14.35 19.17
N GLY A 22 -23.37 -14.16 20.25
CA GLY A 22 -22.45 -13.02 20.37
C GLY A 22 -21.18 -13.15 19.51
N LEU A 23 -20.75 -14.38 19.19
CA LEU A 23 -19.50 -14.59 18.45
C LEU A 23 -19.65 -14.34 16.93
N LEU A 24 -20.87 -14.43 16.39
CA LEU A 24 -21.12 -14.27 14.95
C LEU A 24 -21.24 -12.78 14.53
N LEU A 25 -21.54 -11.87 15.47
CA LEU A 25 -21.82 -10.47 15.16
C LEU A 25 -20.54 -9.60 15.01
N CYS A 26 -19.37 -10.07 15.46
CA CYS A 26 -18.10 -9.34 15.30
C CYS A 26 -17.43 -9.54 13.92
N LEU A 27 -17.93 -10.44 13.06
CA LEU A 27 -17.36 -10.63 11.71
C LEU A 27 -17.88 -9.64 10.66
N LEU A 28 -18.80 -8.74 11.03
CA LEU A 28 -19.32 -7.69 10.13
C LEU A 28 -18.69 -6.31 10.40
N GLY A 29 -17.50 -6.29 11.01
CA GLY A 29 -16.69 -5.08 11.09
C GLY A 29 -16.39 -4.59 9.68
N GLN A 30 -17.04 -3.50 9.28
CA GLN A 30 -16.79 -2.87 7.99
C GLN A 30 -15.33 -2.42 7.96
N ASP A 31 -14.54 -2.98 7.06
CA ASP A 31 -13.21 -2.46 6.75
C ASP A 31 -13.41 -1.07 6.12
N ALA A 32 -13.41 -0.02 6.94
CA ALA A 32 -13.15 1.33 6.50
C ALA A 32 -11.66 1.42 6.14
N SER A 33 -11.27 0.72 5.06
CA SER A 33 -9.91 0.77 4.54
C SER A 33 -9.72 2.14 3.88
N ALA A 34 -8.72 2.89 4.35
CA ALA A 34 -8.24 4.04 3.60
C ALA A 34 -7.73 3.52 2.25
N ALA A 35 -8.22 4.09 1.14
CA ALA A 35 -7.89 3.60 -0.19
C ALA A 35 -6.36 3.58 -0.38
N ASP A 36 -5.83 2.47 -0.93
CA ASP A 36 -4.40 2.34 -1.22
C ASP A 36 -4.08 3.22 -2.43
N VAL A 37 -3.58 4.43 -2.18
CA VAL A 37 -3.21 5.40 -3.22
C VAL A 37 -1.72 5.27 -3.51
N LEU A 38 -1.42 4.84 -4.73
CA LEU A 38 -0.08 4.82 -5.30
C LEU A 38 0.03 5.89 -6.39
N VAL A 39 1.10 6.67 -6.36
CA VAL A 39 1.40 7.67 -7.38
C VAL A 39 2.70 7.28 -8.06
N VAL A 40 2.68 7.19 -9.38
CA VAL A 40 3.85 6.90 -10.20
C VAL A 40 4.16 8.12 -11.04
N THR A 41 5.38 8.64 -10.89
CA THR A 41 5.82 9.86 -11.57
C THR A 41 7.32 9.83 -11.86
N ASP A 42 7.89 10.94 -12.32
CA ASP A 42 9.32 11.21 -12.43
C ASP A 42 9.66 12.61 -11.86
N SER A 43 10.94 12.96 -11.79
CA SER A 43 11.38 14.28 -11.29
C SER A 43 10.96 15.47 -12.16
N ARG A 44 10.59 15.24 -13.43
CA ARG A 44 10.17 16.28 -14.38
C ARG A 44 8.67 16.59 -14.28
N HIS A 45 7.89 15.68 -13.69
CA HIS A 45 6.45 15.77 -13.52
C HIS A 45 6.06 15.73 -12.03
N PRO A 46 6.35 16.77 -11.24
CA PRO A 46 6.03 16.78 -9.82
C PRO A 46 4.52 16.70 -9.58
N VAL A 47 4.14 15.96 -8.54
CA VAL A 47 2.74 15.75 -8.13
C VAL A 47 2.41 16.58 -6.89
N GLN A 48 1.16 16.99 -6.78
CA GLN A 48 0.62 17.80 -5.69
C GLN A 48 -0.30 16.95 -4.81
N SER A 49 -0.48 17.35 -3.56
CA SER A 49 -1.43 16.72 -2.64
C SER A 49 -1.21 15.22 -2.40
N ALA A 50 0.03 14.72 -2.57
CA ALA A 50 0.37 13.30 -2.41
C ALA A 50 0.48 12.83 -0.93
N SER A 51 0.04 13.65 0.03
CA SER A 51 0.07 13.30 1.45
C SER A 51 -0.74 12.03 1.72
N GLY A 52 -0.10 11.02 2.31
CA GLY A 52 -0.73 9.72 2.59
C GLY A 52 -0.74 8.77 1.39
N ALA A 53 -0.29 9.19 0.21
CA ALA A 53 -0.05 8.31 -0.93
C ALA A 53 1.39 7.78 -0.93
N ARG A 54 1.58 6.55 -1.42
CA ARG A 54 2.92 6.05 -1.73
C ARG A 54 3.35 6.62 -3.09
N VAL A 55 4.50 7.29 -3.14
CA VAL A 55 5.04 7.84 -4.40
C VAL A 55 6.19 6.98 -4.90
N ILE A 56 6.15 6.64 -6.19
CA ILE A 56 7.23 6.00 -6.95
C ILE A 56 7.72 7.00 -7.99
N GLU A 57 9.00 7.36 -7.91
CA GLU A 57 9.72 8.11 -8.95
C GLU A 57 10.45 7.11 -9.85
N LEU A 58 10.07 7.03 -11.12
CA LEU A 58 10.63 6.07 -12.08
C LEU A 58 12.09 6.37 -12.45
N ASP A 59 12.51 7.62 -12.32
CA ASP A 59 13.87 8.09 -12.57
C ASP A 59 14.76 8.10 -11.31
N LEU A 60 14.23 7.67 -10.16
CA LEU A 60 15.02 7.55 -8.93
C LEU A 60 16.23 6.61 -9.05
N PRO A 61 16.16 5.44 -9.73
CA PRO A 61 17.34 4.60 -9.95
C PRO A 61 18.44 5.34 -10.72
N GLU A 62 18.09 6.01 -11.82
CA GLU A 62 19.03 6.80 -12.64
C GLU A 62 19.69 7.91 -11.83
N ARG A 63 18.93 8.59 -10.97
CA ARG A 63 19.47 9.62 -10.07
C ARG A 63 20.45 9.04 -9.05
N ILE A 64 20.15 7.88 -8.46
CA ILE A 64 21.07 7.21 -7.53
C ILE A 64 22.35 6.78 -8.26
N GLU A 65 22.23 6.27 -9.49
CA GLU A 65 23.39 5.93 -10.31
C GLU A 65 24.24 7.14 -10.65
N ALA A 66 23.62 8.27 -10.99
CA ALA A 66 24.32 9.53 -11.23
C ALA A 66 25.06 10.03 -9.97
N GLU A 67 24.45 9.91 -8.78
CA GLU A 67 25.12 10.19 -7.51
C GLU A 67 26.34 9.29 -7.28
N LEU A 68 26.20 7.98 -7.55
CA LEU A 68 27.29 7.01 -7.44
C LEU A 68 28.37 7.22 -8.49
N ALA A 69 28.03 7.75 -9.66
CA ALA A 69 28.93 8.06 -10.76
C ALA A 69 29.58 9.45 -10.65
N ALA A 70 29.18 10.27 -9.67
CA ALA A 70 29.72 11.60 -9.50
C ALA A 70 31.24 11.56 -9.18
N GLY A 71 32.04 12.24 -10.00
CA GLY A 71 33.49 12.36 -9.80
C GLY A 71 34.26 11.06 -9.98
N LEU A 72 33.79 10.13 -10.82
CA LEU A 72 34.57 8.93 -11.15
C LEU A 72 35.82 9.27 -11.99
N PRO A 73 36.95 8.57 -11.77
CA PRO A 73 38.12 8.66 -12.63
C PRO A 73 37.82 8.21 -14.07
N ALA A 74 38.57 8.72 -15.04
CA ALA A 74 38.48 8.26 -16.44
C ALA A 74 38.98 6.82 -16.64
N ASP A 75 39.83 6.32 -15.72
CA ASP A 75 40.27 4.93 -15.73
C ASP A 75 39.13 4.00 -15.27
N PRO A 76 38.65 3.06 -16.12
CA PRO A 76 37.51 2.21 -15.80
C PRO A 76 37.73 1.30 -14.60
N GLY A 77 38.96 0.80 -14.40
CA GLY A 77 39.30 -0.07 -13.27
C GLY A 77 39.19 0.66 -11.94
N ARG A 78 39.75 1.88 -11.86
CA ARG A 78 39.63 2.75 -10.69
C ARG A 78 38.20 3.23 -10.48
N ALA A 79 37.46 3.53 -11.54
CA ALA A 79 36.05 3.91 -11.45
C ALA A 79 35.20 2.79 -10.82
N ALA A 80 35.33 1.56 -11.33
CA ALA A 80 34.61 0.40 -10.79
C ALA A 80 34.97 0.14 -9.32
N ALA A 81 36.26 0.20 -8.98
CA ALA A 81 36.71 0.03 -7.59
C ALA A 81 36.10 1.08 -6.65
N LEU A 82 36.02 2.34 -7.10
CA LEU A 82 35.45 3.43 -6.31
C LEU A 82 33.93 3.31 -6.15
N VAL A 83 33.18 2.94 -7.21
CA VAL A 83 31.74 2.69 -7.09
C VAL A 83 31.47 1.54 -6.12
N GLN A 84 32.20 0.43 -6.27
CA GLN A 84 32.07 -0.70 -5.35
C GLN A 84 32.40 -0.31 -3.91
N GLN A 85 33.43 0.51 -3.71
CA GLN A 85 33.74 1.05 -2.40
C GLN A 85 32.58 1.89 -1.86
N ARG A 86 32.03 2.83 -2.64
CA ARG A 86 30.89 3.67 -2.23
C ARG A 86 29.66 2.84 -1.87
N LEU A 87 29.42 1.74 -2.58
CA LEU A 87 28.32 0.82 -2.27
C LEU A 87 28.55 0.04 -0.97
N ARG A 88 29.79 -0.42 -0.72
CA ARG A 88 30.17 -1.14 0.51
C ARG A 88 30.18 -0.22 1.74
N ASP A 89 30.73 0.97 1.59
CA ASP A 89 30.85 1.98 2.64
C ASP A 89 29.53 2.76 2.83
N GLY A 90 28.57 2.57 1.93
CA GLY A 90 27.27 3.21 1.94
C GLY A 90 26.43 2.83 3.16
N SER A 91 25.68 3.79 3.69
CA SER A 91 24.81 3.55 4.83
C SER A 91 23.67 2.58 4.50
N GLN A 92 23.07 1.97 5.53
CA GLN A 92 21.84 1.17 5.38
C GLN A 92 20.70 2.00 4.73
N ALA A 93 20.72 3.32 4.87
CA ALA A 93 19.78 4.20 4.17
C ALA A 93 19.98 4.15 2.65
N LEU A 94 21.22 4.16 2.14
CA LEU A 94 21.50 4.03 0.71
C LEU A 94 21.04 2.68 0.18
N GLN A 95 21.36 1.59 0.87
CA GLN A 95 20.96 0.23 0.48
C GLN A 95 19.43 0.10 0.39
N ARG A 96 18.70 0.64 1.38
CA ARG A 96 17.24 0.70 1.34
C ARG A 96 16.72 1.55 0.19
N ARG A 97 17.37 2.69 -0.09
CA ARG A 97 16.96 3.60 -1.17
C ARG A 97 17.10 2.96 -2.55
N ILE A 98 18.21 2.25 -2.78
CA ILE A 98 18.44 1.45 -4.00
C ILE A 98 17.34 0.39 -4.11
N GLY A 99 17.14 -0.41 -3.06
CA GLY A 99 16.12 -1.47 -3.06
C GLY A 99 14.70 -0.93 -3.32
N SER A 100 14.31 0.17 -2.67
CA SER A 100 12.99 0.77 -2.85
C SER A 100 12.80 1.39 -4.23
N ALA A 101 13.84 1.97 -4.82
CA ALA A 101 13.77 2.59 -6.15
C ALA A 101 13.51 1.52 -7.22
N TYR A 102 14.29 0.44 -7.21
CA TYR A 102 14.12 -0.67 -8.15
C TYR A 102 12.82 -1.45 -7.93
N GLN A 103 12.42 -1.66 -6.67
CA GLN A 103 11.11 -2.26 -6.37
C GLN A 103 9.96 -1.37 -6.89
N GLY A 104 10.07 -0.05 -6.76
CA GLY A 104 9.08 0.88 -7.29
C GLY A 104 8.91 0.76 -8.80
N VAL A 105 10.01 0.68 -9.56
CA VAL A 105 9.94 0.46 -11.02
C VAL A 105 9.27 -0.88 -11.35
N ALA A 106 9.62 -1.95 -10.63
CA ALA A 106 8.99 -3.26 -10.82
C ALA A 106 7.49 -3.25 -10.49
N ASP A 107 7.08 -2.58 -9.41
CA ASP A 107 5.68 -2.41 -9.02
C ASP A 107 4.89 -1.66 -10.12
N ALA A 108 5.44 -0.57 -10.64
CA ALA A 108 4.81 0.23 -11.70
C ALA A 108 4.63 -0.56 -13.00
N TRP A 109 5.63 -1.38 -13.36
CA TRP A 109 5.53 -2.28 -14.51
C TRP A 109 4.51 -3.40 -14.25
N GLY A 110 4.50 -4.01 -13.06
CA GLY A 110 3.51 -5.03 -12.69
C GLY A 110 2.06 -4.54 -12.79
N LEU A 111 1.82 -3.23 -12.65
CA LEU A 111 0.52 -2.58 -12.83
C LEU A 111 0.22 -2.19 -14.30
N GLY A 112 1.16 -2.38 -15.23
CA GLY A 112 0.99 -2.05 -16.65
C GLY A 112 0.91 -0.55 -16.92
N LEU A 113 1.52 0.28 -16.08
CA LEU A 113 1.48 1.74 -16.24
C LEU A 113 2.33 2.18 -17.44
N ALA A 114 1.72 2.93 -18.35
CA ALA A 114 2.36 3.32 -19.62
C ALA A 114 2.78 4.80 -19.68
N LYS A 115 2.29 5.64 -18.75
CA LYS A 115 2.46 7.09 -18.77
C LYS A 115 2.57 7.64 -17.36
N VAL A 116 3.27 8.77 -17.22
CA VAL A 116 3.39 9.54 -15.98
C VAL A 116 2.89 10.98 -16.18
N PRO A 117 2.41 11.66 -15.12
CA PRO A 117 2.09 11.10 -13.80
C PRO A 117 0.86 10.16 -13.89
N ALA A 118 0.85 9.13 -13.04
CA ALA A 118 -0.26 8.19 -12.90
C ALA A 118 -0.65 8.04 -11.43
N VAL A 119 -1.93 8.22 -11.12
CA VAL A 119 -2.48 7.98 -9.79
C VAL A 119 -3.29 6.69 -9.84
N VAL A 120 -2.89 5.72 -9.03
CA VAL A 120 -3.50 4.41 -8.90
C VAL A 120 -4.21 4.32 -7.56
N VAL A 121 -5.47 3.88 -7.55
CA VAL A 121 -6.25 3.67 -6.32
C VAL A 121 -6.70 2.22 -6.25
N ASP A 122 -6.44 1.58 -5.11
CA ASP A 122 -6.77 0.19 -4.81
C ASP A 122 -6.28 -0.80 -5.88
N ARG A 123 -5.15 -0.46 -6.52
CA ARG A 123 -4.51 -1.23 -7.62
C ARG A 123 -5.44 -1.56 -8.81
N ARG A 124 -6.59 -0.89 -8.92
CA ARG A 124 -7.64 -1.18 -9.91
C ARG A 124 -7.95 0.02 -10.81
N TYR A 125 -7.95 1.21 -10.22
CA TYR A 125 -8.28 2.43 -10.94
C TYR A 125 -7.01 3.22 -11.21
N VAL A 126 -6.83 3.69 -12.44
CA VAL A 126 -5.68 4.49 -12.85
C VAL A 126 -6.16 5.78 -13.51
N VAL A 127 -5.65 6.91 -13.04
CA VAL A 127 -5.84 8.22 -13.67
C VAL A 127 -4.49 8.69 -14.19
N TYR A 128 -4.40 8.87 -15.51
CA TYR A 128 -3.19 9.36 -16.18
C TYR A 128 -3.23 10.88 -16.38
N GLY A 129 -2.05 11.51 -16.31
CA GLY A 129 -1.85 12.92 -16.63
C GLY A 129 -2.41 13.90 -15.59
N GLU A 130 -2.81 13.38 -14.43
CA GLU A 130 -3.38 14.16 -13.34
C GLU A 130 -2.33 14.38 -12.25
N PRO A 131 -1.68 15.56 -12.18
CA PRO A 131 -0.66 15.83 -11.17
C PRO A 131 -1.23 16.09 -9.78
N ASP A 132 -2.52 16.43 -9.64
CA ASP A 132 -3.16 16.63 -8.34
C ASP A 132 -3.81 15.32 -7.86
N VAL A 133 -3.17 14.69 -6.89
CA VAL A 133 -3.58 13.38 -6.37
C VAL A 133 -5.00 13.43 -5.78
N ALA A 134 -5.36 14.52 -5.10
CA ALA A 134 -6.69 14.68 -4.51
C ALA A 134 -7.76 14.74 -5.60
N ARG A 135 -7.47 15.43 -6.71
CA ARG A 135 -8.36 15.51 -7.87
C ARG A 135 -8.52 14.17 -8.58
N ALA A 136 -7.43 13.41 -8.73
CA ALA A 136 -7.48 12.06 -9.28
C ALA A 136 -8.36 11.12 -8.43
N VAL A 137 -8.16 11.11 -7.11
CA VAL A 137 -8.96 10.30 -6.17
C VAL A 137 -10.42 10.69 -6.24
N ALA A 138 -10.74 12.00 -6.21
CA ALA A 138 -12.12 12.48 -6.32
C ALA A 138 -12.80 12.02 -7.63
N ARG A 139 -12.05 11.92 -8.73
CA ARG A 139 -12.54 11.41 -10.02
C ARG A 139 -12.86 9.92 -9.97
N ILE A 140 -12.06 9.13 -9.24
CA ILE A 140 -12.32 7.70 -9.04
C ILE A 140 -13.54 7.51 -8.14
N GLU A 141 -13.65 8.28 -7.06
CA GLU A 141 -14.78 8.20 -6.13
C GLU A 141 -16.11 8.64 -6.78
N SER A 142 -16.09 9.60 -7.71
CA SER A 142 -17.29 9.93 -8.49
C SER A 142 -17.65 8.81 -9.48
N HIS A 143 -16.66 8.17 -10.11
CA HIS A 143 -16.88 7.04 -11.01
C HIS A 143 -17.45 5.82 -10.27
N ARG A 144 -16.94 5.48 -9.09
CA ARG A 144 -17.46 4.40 -8.23
C ARG A 144 -18.93 4.60 -7.88
N ARG A 145 -19.32 5.80 -7.49
CA ARG A 145 -20.71 6.12 -7.13
C ARG A 145 -21.68 6.00 -8.31
N ALA A 146 -21.20 6.17 -9.54
CA ALA A 146 -22.00 6.02 -10.75
C ALA A 146 -22.12 4.55 -11.22
N GLN A 147 -21.30 3.64 -10.71
CA GLN A 147 -21.24 2.23 -11.11
C GLN A 147 -21.16 1.32 -9.86
N PRO A 148 -22.29 1.05 -9.18
CA PRO A 148 -22.34 0.27 -7.95
C PRO A 148 -21.94 -1.20 -8.15
#